data_AF-A0A259SDQ6-F1
#
_entry.id   AF-A0A259SDQ6-F1
#
_cell.length_a   1.000
_cell.length_b   1.000
_cell.length_c   1.000
_cell.angle_alpha   90.00
_cell.angle_beta   90.00
_cell.angle_gamma   90.00
#
_symmetry.space_group_name_H-M   'P 1'
#
loop_
_entity.id
_entity.type
_entity.pdbx_description
1 polymer ?
#
loop_
_entity_poly.entity_id
_entity_poly.type
_entity_poly.pdbx_seq_one_letter_code
_entity_poly.pdbx_strand_id
1 'polypeptide(L)'
;MTFLTRSLFLLALLSLAGCLFNNGPDKDSVRQILQDQLDPSGKVIVVERIDSLNSAEQDQKWAVDVAATLVFKQSAEQVAKSLQSADSANSLLGTVGQIGLMLQFGNFKAGQTQTYHSRLQLLKGSSGWMPVERK
;
A
#
# COMPACT_ATOMS: atom_id res chain seq x y z
N MET A 1 -41.56 -29.76 -24.86
CA MET A 1 -41.22 -29.27 -23.50
C MET A 1 -39.69 -29.21 -23.24
N THR A 2 -38.84 -29.18 -24.26
CA THR A 2 -37.36 -29.17 -24.13
C THR A 2 -36.73 -27.77 -24.25
N PHE A 3 -37.48 -26.78 -24.73
CA PHE A 3 -37.00 -25.39 -24.86
C PHE A 3 -37.07 -24.60 -23.53
N LEU A 4 -38.08 -24.88 -22.70
CA LEU A 4 -38.27 -24.25 -21.39
C LEU A 4 -37.15 -24.62 -20.39
N THR A 5 -36.71 -25.88 -20.39
CA THR A 5 -35.62 -26.36 -19.52
C THR A 5 -34.26 -25.79 -19.91
N ARG A 6 -34.03 -25.57 -21.20
CA ARG A 6 -32.77 -25.02 -21.73
C ARG A 6 -32.61 -23.52 -21.42
N SER A 7 -33.72 -22.77 -21.43
CA SER A 7 -33.73 -21.35 -21.06
C SER A 7 -33.55 -21.11 -19.56
N LEU A 8 -34.07 -22.02 -18.72
CA LEU A 8 -33.89 -21.94 -17.26
C LEU A 8 -32.43 -22.17 -16.85
N PHE A 9 -31.73 -23.06 -17.56
CA PHE A 9 -30.32 -23.37 -17.30
C PHE A 9 -29.38 -22.21 -17.64
N LEU A 10 -29.67 -21.47 -18.71
CA LEU A 10 -28.92 -20.25 -19.08
C LEU A 10 -29.14 -19.11 -18.08
N LEU A 11 -30.36 -18.96 -17.56
CA LEU A 11 -30.66 -17.95 -16.54
C LEU A 11 -29.95 -18.26 -15.20
N ALA A 12 -29.83 -19.54 -14.84
CA ALA A 12 -29.08 -20.00 -13.68
C ALA A 12 -27.55 -19.83 -13.83
N LEU A 13 -27.01 -19.94 -15.04
CA LEU A 13 -25.59 -19.65 -15.31
C LEU A 13 -25.28 -18.14 -15.24
N LEU A 14 -26.22 -17.29 -15.64
CA LEU A 14 -26.10 -15.83 -15.52
C LEU A 14 -26.18 -15.33 -14.06
N SER A 15 -26.93 -16.00 -13.19
CA SER A 15 -26.97 -15.66 -11.76
C SER A 15 -25.71 -16.10 -10.99
N LEU A 16 -24.96 -17.09 -11.49
CA LEU A 16 -23.66 -17.48 -10.92
C LEU A 16 -22.51 -16.49 -11.25
N ALA A 17 -22.62 -15.72 -12.34
CA ALA A 17 -21.66 -14.67 -12.66
C ALA A 17 -21.77 -13.44 -11.73
N GLY A 18 -22.85 -13.36 -10.93
CA GLY A 18 -23.09 -12.30 -9.96
C GLY A 18 -22.31 -12.43 -8.66
N CYS A 19 -21.64 -13.56 -8.41
CA CYS A 19 -20.61 -13.67 -7.37
C CYS A 19 -19.30 -13.07 -7.88
N LEU A 20 -19.34 -11.81 -8.33
CA LEU A 20 -18.15 -10.99 -8.55
C LEU A 20 -17.55 -10.71 -7.18
N PHE A 21 -16.75 -11.68 -6.74
CA PHE A 21 -15.68 -11.59 -5.76
C PHE A 21 -15.46 -10.15 -5.28
N ASN A 22 -16.01 -9.82 -4.11
CA ASN A 22 -15.57 -8.67 -3.34
C ASN A 22 -14.19 -8.99 -2.77
N ASN A 23 -13.21 -9.16 -3.65
CA ASN A 23 -11.83 -9.38 -3.28
C ASN A 23 -11.33 -8.02 -2.78
N GLY A 24 -10.92 -8.01 -1.52
CA GLY A 24 -10.26 -6.88 -0.92
C GLY A 24 -9.01 -6.44 -1.69
N PRO A 25 -8.29 -5.45 -1.16
CA PRO A 25 -7.10 -4.92 -1.81
C PRO A 25 -6.07 -6.00 -2.06
N ASP A 26 -5.46 -5.97 -3.24
CA ASP A 26 -4.40 -6.89 -3.64
C ASP A 26 -3.02 -6.40 -3.14
N LYS A 27 -2.02 -7.28 -3.20
CA LYS A 27 -0.67 -7.00 -2.71
C LYS A 27 0.02 -5.87 -3.48
N ASP A 28 -0.22 -5.72 -4.78
CA ASP A 28 0.44 -4.69 -5.58
C ASP A 28 -0.13 -3.30 -5.29
N SER A 29 -1.46 -3.20 -5.19
CA SER A 29 -2.14 -1.98 -4.74
C SER A 29 -1.65 -1.55 -3.35
N VAL A 30 -1.56 -2.49 -2.41
CA VAL A 30 -1.10 -2.20 -1.04
C VAL A 30 0.39 -1.85 -1.00
N ARG A 31 1.23 -2.52 -1.80
CA ARG A 31 2.65 -2.19 -1.95
C ARG A 31 2.83 -0.76 -2.43
N GLN A 32 2.07 -0.35 -3.45
CA GLN A 32 2.13 1.02 -3.97
C GLN A 32 1.66 2.04 -2.93
N ILE A 33 0.54 1.80 -2.25
CA ILE A 33 0.04 2.69 -1.19
C ILE A 33 1.06 2.82 -0.05
N LEU A 34 1.69 1.73 0.38
CA LEU A 34 2.75 1.78 1.39
C LEU A 34 3.98 2.54 0.90
N GLN A 35 4.37 2.36 -0.37
CA GLN A 35 5.48 3.10 -0.96
C GLN A 35 5.19 4.60 -0.94
N ASP A 36 4.00 5.01 -1.39
CA ASP A 36 3.59 6.42 -1.43
C ASP A 36 3.46 7.02 -0.03
N GLN A 37 3.09 6.23 0.98
CA GLN A 37 3.02 6.72 2.37
C GLN A 37 4.39 6.84 3.05
N LEU A 38 5.32 5.91 2.77
CA LEU A 38 6.63 5.88 3.42
C LEU A 38 7.63 6.81 2.71
N ASP A 39 7.75 6.66 1.39
CA ASP A 39 8.67 7.43 0.57
C ASP A 39 8.17 7.48 -0.88
N PRO A 40 7.34 8.49 -1.26
CA PRO A 40 6.85 8.63 -2.63
C PRO A 40 7.98 8.71 -3.67
N SER A 41 9.19 9.10 -3.26
CA SER A 41 10.33 9.21 -4.17
C SER A 41 11.04 7.86 -4.41
N GLY A 42 10.86 6.90 -3.50
CA GLY A 42 11.57 5.61 -3.50
C GLY A 42 13.09 5.73 -3.38
N LYS A 43 13.63 6.90 -3.02
CA LYS A 43 15.07 7.18 -3.01
C LYS A 43 15.75 6.70 -1.73
N VAL A 44 15.03 6.67 -0.61
CA VAL A 44 15.54 6.28 0.70
C VAL A 44 15.07 4.88 1.04
N ILE A 45 13.78 4.60 0.84
CA ILE A 45 13.18 3.29 1.17
C ILE A 45 12.35 2.80 0.00
N VAL A 46 12.48 1.51 -0.28
CA VAL A 46 11.60 0.80 -1.22
C VAL A 46 10.87 -0.32 -0.49
N VAL A 47 9.57 -0.43 -0.71
CA VAL A 47 8.77 -1.61 -0.33
C VAL A 47 9.06 -2.71 -1.35
N GLU A 48 9.94 -3.65 -0.98
CA GLU A 48 10.38 -4.72 -1.88
C GLU A 48 9.24 -5.71 -2.17
N ARG A 49 8.56 -6.16 -1.12
CA ARG A 49 7.46 -7.13 -1.24
C ARG A 49 6.51 -7.08 -0.06
N ILE A 50 5.29 -7.56 -0.30
CA ILE A 50 4.29 -7.83 0.73
C ILE A 50 4.36 -9.30 1.12
N ASP A 51 4.88 -9.56 2.33
CA ASP A 51 5.03 -10.89 2.88
C ASP A 51 3.64 -11.47 3.23
N SER A 52 2.83 -10.73 3.99
CA SER A 52 1.46 -11.13 4.34
C SER A 52 0.47 -9.99 4.16
N LEU A 53 -0.74 -10.33 3.74
CA LEU A 53 -1.84 -9.39 3.55
C LEU A 53 -3.15 -10.02 4.04
N ASN A 54 -3.70 -9.48 5.12
CA ASN A 54 -5.02 -9.87 5.63
C ASN A 54 -5.95 -8.67 5.50
N SER A 55 -7.13 -8.87 4.94
CA SER A 55 -8.08 -7.78 4.73
C SER A 55 -9.49 -8.19 5.13
N ALA A 56 -10.22 -7.26 5.72
CA ALA A 56 -11.61 -7.44 6.14
C ALA A 56 -12.41 -6.17 5.83
N GLU A 57 -13.59 -6.33 5.24
CA GLU A 57 -14.50 -5.23 4.99
C GLU A 57 -15.27 -4.85 6.27
N GLN A 58 -15.37 -3.55 6.54
CA GLN A 58 -16.07 -2.93 7.66
C GLN A 58 -16.69 -1.61 7.16
N ASP A 59 -18.02 -1.51 7.14
CA ASP A 59 -18.74 -0.29 6.76
C ASP A 59 -18.25 0.35 5.45
N GLN A 60 -18.13 -0.46 4.39
CA GLN A 60 -17.62 -0.08 3.05
C GLN A 60 -16.15 0.31 3.01
N LYS A 61 -15.43 0.23 4.13
CA LYS A 61 -13.98 0.37 4.23
C LYS A 61 -13.35 -0.99 4.38
N TRP A 62 -12.07 -1.08 4.08
CA TRP A 62 -11.28 -2.29 4.23
C TRP A 62 -10.19 -2.05 5.27
N ALA A 63 -10.25 -2.79 6.37
CA ALA A 63 -9.14 -2.89 7.31
C ALA A 63 -8.12 -3.89 6.74
N VAL A 64 -6.87 -3.46 6.61
CA VAL A 64 -5.82 -4.22 5.95
C VAL A 64 -4.61 -4.31 6.87
N ASP A 65 -4.33 -5.51 7.36
CA ASP A 65 -3.12 -5.82 8.10
C ASP A 65 -2.06 -6.33 7.14
N VAL A 66 -0.93 -5.63 7.10
CA VAL A 66 0.15 -5.88 6.16
C VAL A 66 1.48 -6.09 6.87
N ALA A 67 2.20 -7.11 6.45
CA ALA A 67 3.63 -7.27 6.73
C ALA A 67 4.39 -7.16 5.41
N ALA A 68 5.40 -6.30 5.38
CA ALA A 68 6.21 -6.03 4.20
C ALA A 68 7.70 -6.09 4.53
N THR A 69 8.50 -6.39 3.52
CA THR A 69 9.95 -6.23 3.60
C THR A 69 10.33 -4.91 2.95
N LEU A 70 10.93 -4.04 3.74
CA LEU A 70 11.50 -2.77 3.29
C LEU A 70 12.98 -2.96 2.97
N VAL A 71 13.46 -2.25 1.95
CA VAL A 71 14.88 -2.15 1.59
C VAL A 71 15.29 -0.68 1.66
N PHE A 72 16.28 -0.38 2.51
CA PHE A 72 16.84 0.96 2.61
C PHE A 72 17.86 1.16 1.49
N LYS A 73 17.60 2.08 0.57
CA LYS A 73 18.51 2.44 -0.54
C LYS A 73 19.63 3.38 -0.10
N GLN A 74 19.40 4.13 0.97
CA GLN A 74 20.37 5.03 1.59
C GLN A 74 20.52 4.70 3.07
N SER A 75 21.66 5.07 3.65
CA SER A 75 21.87 5.05 5.11
C SER A 75 21.30 6.32 5.75
N ALA A 76 20.98 6.26 7.04
CA ALA A 76 20.51 7.41 7.81
C ALA A 76 21.51 8.58 7.76
N GLU A 77 22.82 8.32 7.73
CA GLU A 77 23.84 9.36 7.61
C GLU A 77 23.83 10.05 6.23
N GLN A 78 23.49 9.32 5.17
CA GLN A 78 23.35 9.89 3.81
C GLN A 78 22.13 10.80 3.74
N VAL A 79 21.02 10.36 4.34
CA VAL A 79 19.79 11.17 4.46
C VAL A 79 20.06 12.43 5.28
N ALA A 80 20.73 12.31 6.43
CA ALA A 80 21.09 13.45 7.26
C ALA A 80 21.96 14.48 6.50
N LYS A 81 22.91 14.02 5.68
CA LYS A 81 23.72 14.90 4.83
C LYS A 81 22.87 15.59 3.77
N SER A 82 21.95 14.89 3.10
CA SER A 82 21.06 15.52 2.12
C SER A 82 20.15 16.57 2.73
N LEU A 83 19.73 16.37 3.99
CA LEU A 83 18.96 17.35 4.75
C LEU A 83 19.76 18.62 5.08
N GLN A 84 21.06 18.48 5.36
CA GLN A 84 21.93 19.64 5.64
C GLN A 84 22.22 20.48 4.38
N SER A 85 22.19 19.87 3.19
CA SER A 85 22.46 20.56 1.92
C SER A 85 21.20 21.11 1.22
N ALA A 86 20.05 21.05 1.88
CA ALA A 86 18.73 21.40 1.34
C ALA A 86 18.43 22.91 1.44
N ASP A 87 19.04 23.74 0.61
CA ASP A 87 18.96 25.23 0.71
C ASP A 87 17.72 25.89 0.07
N SER A 88 16.71 25.15 -0.40
CA SER A 88 15.59 25.72 -1.16
C SER A 88 14.20 25.32 -0.65
N ALA A 89 13.20 26.18 -0.84
CA ALA A 89 11.84 26.02 -0.29
C ALA A 89 11.12 24.74 -0.74
N ASN A 90 11.37 24.24 -1.96
CA ASN A 90 10.86 22.93 -2.41
C ASN A 90 11.51 21.75 -1.69
N SER A 91 12.71 21.95 -1.12
CA SER A 91 13.42 20.95 -0.36
C SER A 91 12.78 20.74 1.02
N LEU A 92 12.12 21.76 1.58
CA LEU A 92 11.53 21.72 2.93
C LEU A 92 10.36 20.75 3.10
N LEU A 93 9.58 20.49 2.04
CA LEU A 93 8.51 19.49 2.10
C LEU A 93 9.07 18.06 1.99
N GLY A 94 10.12 17.87 1.18
CA GLY A 94 10.82 16.59 1.07
C GLY A 94 11.64 16.24 2.33
N THR A 95 12.14 17.25 3.03
CA THR A 95 12.91 17.06 4.27
C THR A 95 12.04 16.56 5.42
N VAL A 96 10.78 16.99 5.52
CA VAL A 96 9.85 16.52 6.56
C VAL A 96 9.63 15.01 6.47
N GLY A 97 9.43 14.48 5.26
CA GLY A 97 9.30 13.04 5.04
C GLY A 97 10.55 12.27 5.45
N GLN A 98 11.73 12.77 5.06
CA GLN A 98 13.01 12.15 5.39
C GLN A 98 13.32 12.15 6.89
N ILE A 99 12.99 13.22 7.60
CA ILE A 99 13.09 13.28 9.07
C ILE A 99 12.15 12.24 9.69
N GLY A 100 10.91 12.14 9.21
CA GLY A 100 9.95 11.13 9.65
C GLY A 100 10.50 9.71 9.54
N LEU A 101 11.16 9.39 8.42
CA LEU A 101 11.82 8.09 8.22
C LEU A 101 12.95 7.83 9.24
N MET A 102 13.79 8.84 9.52
CA MET A 102 14.85 8.71 10.53
C MET A 102 14.28 8.51 11.93
N LEU A 103 13.18 9.18 12.27
CA LEU A 103 12.52 9.00 13.57
C LEU A 103 11.86 7.61 13.68
N GLN A 104 11.28 7.12 12.59
CA GLN A 104 10.57 5.84 12.58
C GLN A 104 11.51 4.63 12.57
N PHE A 105 12.61 4.70 11.81
CA PHE A 105 13.49 3.57 11.55
C PHE A 105 14.87 3.68 12.20
N GLY A 106 15.21 4.84 12.78
CA GLY A 106 16.47 5.07 13.48
C GLY A 106 17.69 5.05 12.54
N ASN A 107 18.79 4.48 13.03
CA ASN A 107 20.03 4.40 12.26
C ASN A 107 20.06 3.18 11.32
N PHE A 108 19.40 3.31 10.16
CA PHE A 108 19.40 2.30 9.12
C PHE A 108 20.60 2.43 8.16
N LYS A 109 21.05 1.30 7.60
CA LYS A 109 22.15 1.24 6.65
C LYS A 109 21.66 1.05 5.21
N ALA A 110 22.42 1.55 4.24
CA ALA A 110 22.15 1.26 2.84
C ALA A 110 22.24 -0.26 2.56
N GLY A 111 21.27 -0.79 1.83
CA GLY A 111 21.10 -2.22 1.56
C GLY A 111 20.46 -3.01 2.70
N GLN A 112 20.22 -2.42 3.87
CA GLN A 112 19.55 -3.10 4.98
C GLN A 112 18.11 -3.45 4.59
N THR A 113 17.66 -4.62 5.04
CA THR A 113 16.25 -5.02 4.95
C THR A 113 15.61 -5.02 6.33
N GLN A 114 14.34 -4.61 6.41
CA GLN A 114 13.59 -4.64 7.66
C GLN A 114 12.13 -5.05 7.42
N THR A 115 11.61 -5.91 8.29
CA THR A 115 10.19 -6.22 8.31
C THR A 115 9.41 -5.05 8.89
N TYR A 116 8.35 -4.65 8.20
CA TYR A 116 7.48 -3.56 8.57
C TYR A 116 6.04 -4.04 8.65
N HIS A 117 5.39 -3.73 9.76
CA HIS A 117 4.00 -4.04 10.01
C HIS A 117 3.17 -2.76 10.04
N SER A 118 2.07 -2.76 9.32
CA SER A 118 1.14 -1.63 9.32
C SER A 118 -0.30 -2.12 9.23
N ARG A 119 -1.21 -1.31 9.77
CA ARG A 119 -2.65 -1.46 9.54
C ARG A 119 -3.11 -0.27 8.72
N LEU A 120 -3.69 -0.55 7.56
CA LEU A 120 -4.28 0.45 6.67
C LEU A 120 -5.79 0.37 6.74
N GLN A 121 -6.45 1.52 6.58
CA GLN A 121 -7.86 1.57 6.22
C GLN A 121 -7.96 2.05 4.79
N LEU A 122 -8.56 1.25 3.92
CA LEU A 122 -8.66 1.53 2.48
C LEU A 122 -10.12 1.65 2.04
N LEU A 123 -10.36 2.47 1.03
CA LEU A 123 -11.62 2.57 0.31
C LEU A 123 -11.38 2.20 -1.16
N LYS A 124 -12.35 1.52 -1.77
CA LYS A 124 -12.34 1.22 -3.20
C LYS A 124 -12.94 2.41 -3.95
N GLY A 125 -12.10 3.22 -4.57
CA GLY A 125 -12.51 4.30 -5.47
C GLY A 125 -12.60 3.85 -6.92
N SER A 126 -13.02 4.78 -7.79
CA SER A 126 -13.05 4.57 -9.24
C SER A 126 -11.67 4.38 -9.88
N SER A 127 -10.63 4.97 -9.28
CA SER A 127 -9.22 4.88 -9.71
C SER A 127 -8.43 3.74 -9.03
N GLY A 128 -9.07 2.96 -8.15
CA GLY A 128 -8.41 1.90 -7.38
C GLY A 128 -8.53 2.07 -5.88
N TRP A 129 -7.65 1.43 -5.13
CA TRP A 129 -7.62 1.47 -3.68
C TRP A 129 -6.95 2.75 -3.19
N MET A 130 -7.56 3.41 -2.20
CA MET A 130 -7.05 4.66 -1.63
C MET A 130 -7.08 4.59 -0.10
N PRO A 131 -6.09 5.18 0.59
CA PRO A 131 -6.12 5.26 2.04
C PRO A 131 -7.25 6.17 2.53
N VAL A 132 -7.93 5.76 3.60
CA VAL A 132 -8.83 6.62 4.36
C VAL A 132 -7.97 7.61 5.14
N GLU A 133 -8.25 8.91 5.02
CA GLU A 133 -7.57 9.93 5.80
C GLU A 133 -7.66 9.61 7.30
N ARG A 134 -6.51 9.56 7.97
CA ARG A 134 -6.46 9.51 9.43
C ARG A 134 -6.72 10.93 9.94
N LYS A 135 -7.86 11.12 10.61
CA LYS A 135 -8.17 12.35 11.35
C LYS A 135 -7.22 12.52 12.54
#